data_AF-A0A7S1USZ9-F1
#
_entry.id   AF-A0A7S1USZ9-F1
#
_cell.length_a   1.000
_cell.length_b   1.000
_cell.length_c   1.000
_cell.angle_alpha   90.00
_cell.angle_beta   90.00
_cell.angle_gamma   90.00
#
_symmetry.space_group_name_H-M   'P 1'
#
loop_
_entity.id
_entity.type
_entity.pdbx_description
1 polymer ?
#
loop_
_entity_poly.entity_id
_entity_poly.type
_entity_poly.pdbx_seq_one_letter_code
_entity_poly.pdbx_strand_id
1 'polypeptide(L)'
;DLYMACGNRTEVETIVSEVSKHARCLEDKLPVMLRKVVFIGTLSLHAEGISYARSVVQLCGSSVPKNPGPLQIMFKLSIVRRLIARLTDDDIVNLPAVTNEKEKHLMQLYSRIGTYAVMMDWGSLGMWCALRAAQSSLLHGLSSATPMALTLLGVIERAFGNFKEATRFGRLSTRLVEERELGPEAKAQAYFRVCFFVLHWSESLDGPLSRL
;
A
#
# COMPACT_ATOMS: atom_id res chain seq x y z
N ASP A 1 14.78 11.29 -10.14
CA ASP A 1 15.20 10.26 -9.17
C ASP A 1 16.49 10.58 -8.42
N LEU A 2 17.48 11.23 -9.04
CA LEU A 2 18.72 11.67 -8.37
C LEU A 2 18.52 12.51 -7.09
N TYR A 3 17.59 13.46 -7.07
CA TYR A 3 17.41 14.36 -5.91
C TYR A 3 16.86 13.69 -4.65
N MET A 4 16.11 12.59 -4.79
CA MET A 4 15.63 11.83 -3.62
C MET A 4 16.78 11.06 -2.94
N ALA A 5 17.85 10.75 -3.66
CA ALA A 5 19.01 10.05 -3.12
C ALA A 5 19.94 10.96 -2.30
N CYS A 6 19.89 12.28 -2.49
CA CYS A 6 20.81 13.23 -1.84
C CYS A 6 20.27 13.85 -0.53
N GLY A 7 19.04 13.55 -0.12
CA GLY A 7 18.47 14.10 1.13
C GLY A 7 18.22 15.61 1.13
N ASN A 8 18.24 16.27 -0.03
CA ASN A 8 18.10 17.73 -0.13
C ASN A 8 16.64 18.18 0.00
N ARG A 9 16.22 18.49 1.23
CA ARG A 9 14.84 18.89 1.55
C ARG A 9 14.42 20.19 0.86
N THR A 10 15.30 21.19 0.80
CA THR A 10 15.01 22.50 0.21
C THR A 10 14.69 22.38 -1.28
N GLU A 11 15.42 21.53 -1.99
CA GLU A 11 15.23 21.31 -3.42
C GLU A 11 13.93 20.56 -3.71
N VAL A 12 13.59 19.53 -2.92
CA VAL A 12 12.29 18.84 -3.02
C VAL A 12 11.13 19.82 -2.76
N GLU A 13 11.24 20.69 -1.74
CA GLU A 13 10.22 21.70 -1.46
C GLU A 13 10.10 22.73 -2.59
N THR A 14 11.21 23.13 -3.20
CA THR A 14 11.25 24.04 -4.35
C THR A 14 10.53 23.43 -5.56
N ILE A 15 10.86 22.19 -5.91
CA ILE A 15 10.23 21.47 -7.04
C ILE A 15 8.72 21.29 -6.77
N VAL A 16 8.34 20.88 -5.56
CA VAL A 16 6.93 20.71 -5.20
C VAL A 16 6.18 22.04 -5.32
N SER A 17 6.77 23.14 -4.87
CA SER A 17 6.19 24.49 -4.96
C SER A 17 6.03 24.93 -6.41
N GLU A 18 7.08 24.76 -7.23
CA GLU A 18 7.09 25.16 -8.63
C GLU A 18 6.07 24.39 -9.45
N VAL A 19 6.01 23.07 -9.31
CA VAL A 19 4.99 22.25 -9.99
C VAL A 19 3.59 22.62 -9.49
N SER A 20 3.42 22.83 -8.19
CA SER A 20 2.10 23.21 -7.63
C SER A 20 1.59 24.55 -8.13
N LYS A 21 2.50 25.49 -8.47
CA LYS A 21 2.19 26.80 -9.03
C LYS A 21 1.78 26.74 -10.50
N HIS A 22 2.40 25.86 -11.29
CA HIS A 22 2.19 25.79 -12.74
C HIS A 22 1.25 24.67 -13.21
N ALA A 23 0.92 23.72 -12.34
CA ALA A 23 -0.01 22.64 -12.62
C ALA A 23 -1.45 23.15 -12.85
N ARG A 24 -2.13 22.57 -13.84
CA ARG A 24 -3.45 23.05 -14.32
C ARG A 24 -4.60 22.43 -13.53
N CYS A 25 -4.43 21.21 -13.06
CA CYS A 25 -5.41 20.51 -12.23
C CYS A 25 -4.74 19.83 -11.02
N LEU A 26 -5.55 19.14 -10.20
CA LEU A 26 -5.03 18.40 -9.05
C LEU A 26 -4.23 17.18 -9.50
N GLU A 27 -4.68 16.50 -10.56
CA GLU A 27 -4.06 15.30 -11.11
C GLU A 27 -2.61 15.55 -11.52
N ASP A 28 -2.31 16.74 -12.09
CA ASP A 28 -0.95 17.18 -12.40
C ASP A 28 -0.05 17.30 -11.16
N LYS A 29 -0.64 17.60 -9.99
CA LYS A 29 0.08 17.80 -8.72
C LYS A 29 0.30 16.50 -7.95
N LEU A 30 -0.53 15.48 -8.15
CA LEU A 30 -0.47 14.23 -7.38
C LEU A 30 0.88 13.50 -7.50
N PRO A 31 1.53 13.40 -8.68
CA PRO A 31 2.83 12.74 -8.78
C PRO A 31 3.90 13.40 -7.91
N VAL A 32 3.98 14.74 -7.90
CA VAL A 32 4.98 15.46 -7.13
C VAL A 32 4.68 15.42 -5.62
N MET A 33 3.40 15.47 -5.25
CA MET A 33 2.97 15.33 -3.86
C MET A 33 3.27 13.92 -3.32
N LEU A 34 3.00 12.86 -4.09
CA LEU A 34 3.35 11.50 -3.72
C LEU A 34 4.86 11.33 -3.55
N ARG A 35 5.67 11.90 -4.45
CA ARG A 35 7.14 11.87 -4.32
C ARG A 35 7.60 12.57 -3.04
N LYS A 36 6.99 13.69 -2.67
CA LYS A 36 7.27 14.35 -1.38
C LYS A 36 6.93 13.44 -0.18
N VAL A 37 5.81 12.71 -0.21
CA VAL A 37 5.49 11.71 0.83
C VAL A 37 6.61 10.68 0.95
N VAL A 38 7.05 10.13 -0.19
CA VAL A 38 8.14 9.13 -0.23
C VAL A 38 9.43 9.70 0.35
N PHE A 39 9.83 10.90 -0.07
CA PHE A 39 11.03 11.58 0.43
C PHE A 39 10.99 11.84 1.93
N ILE A 40 9.86 12.30 2.47
CA ILE A 40 9.72 12.48 3.93
C ILE A 40 9.91 11.13 4.65
N GLY A 41 9.36 10.05 4.08
CA GLY A 41 9.54 8.70 4.60
C GLY A 41 10.97 8.16 4.52
N THR A 42 11.77 8.55 3.53
CA THR A 42 13.20 8.17 3.45
C THR A 42 14.05 8.86 4.52
N LEU A 43 13.58 9.98 5.07
CA LEU A 43 14.19 10.65 6.22
C LEU A 43 13.71 10.09 7.57
N SER A 44 12.96 8.97 7.57
CA SER A 44 12.33 8.38 8.76
C SER A 44 11.37 9.30 9.51
N LEU A 45 10.92 10.39 8.87
CA LEU A 45 9.94 11.33 9.42
C LEU A 45 8.51 10.81 9.20
N HIS A 46 8.25 9.57 9.60
CA HIS A 46 7.02 8.82 9.28
C HIS A 46 5.74 9.55 9.74
N ALA A 47 5.74 10.19 10.91
CA ALA A 47 4.60 10.97 11.38
C ALA A 47 4.30 12.18 10.49
N GLU A 48 5.33 12.90 10.04
CA GLU A 48 5.21 14.01 9.09
C GLU A 48 4.71 13.50 7.73
N GLY A 49 5.26 12.37 7.27
CA GLY A 49 4.85 11.71 6.03
C GLY A 49 3.39 11.29 6.04
N ILE A 50 2.90 10.73 7.14
CA ILE A 50 1.48 10.40 7.33
C ILE A 50 0.63 11.67 7.32
N SER A 51 1.04 12.71 8.06
CA SER A 51 0.30 13.98 8.12
C SER A 51 0.14 14.61 6.73
N TYR A 52 1.25 14.70 5.98
CA TYR A 52 1.25 15.23 4.62
C TYR A 52 0.45 14.34 3.65
N ALA A 53 0.61 13.01 3.70
CA ALA A 53 -0.16 12.11 2.86
C ALA A 53 -1.67 12.22 3.14
N ARG A 54 -2.08 12.42 4.39
CA ARG A 54 -3.49 12.65 4.77
C ARG A 54 -4.06 13.92 4.13
N SER A 55 -3.31 15.02 4.12
CA SER A 55 -3.76 16.25 3.47
C SER A 55 -3.92 16.06 1.96
N VAL A 56 -3.01 15.33 1.32
CA VAL A 56 -3.12 14.99 -0.11
C VAL A 56 -4.35 14.12 -0.39
N VAL A 57 -4.61 13.10 0.44
CA VAL A 57 -5.83 12.27 0.31
C VAL A 57 -7.11 13.13 0.46
N GLN A 58 -7.08 14.12 1.35
CA GLN A 58 -8.18 15.07 1.55
C GLN A 58 -8.41 15.96 0.33
N LEU A 59 -7.35 16.44 -0.32
CA LEU A 59 -7.45 17.19 -1.59
C LEU A 59 -8.09 16.33 -2.70
N CYS A 60 -7.85 15.03 -2.69
CA CYS A 60 -8.52 14.09 -3.60
C CYS A 60 -10.00 13.82 -3.26
N GLY A 61 -10.56 14.42 -2.21
CA GLY A 61 -11.94 14.20 -1.80
C GLY A 61 -12.17 12.87 -1.06
N SER A 62 -11.10 12.23 -0.58
CA SER A 62 -11.17 11.07 0.33
C SER A 62 -10.67 11.48 1.71
N SER A 63 -10.86 10.65 2.72
CA SER A 63 -10.27 10.86 4.04
C SER A 63 -9.55 9.61 4.54
N VAL A 64 -8.63 9.80 5.48
CA VAL A 64 -8.01 8.73 6.27
C VAL A 64 -8.24 9.07 7.74
N PRO A 65 -8.87 8.19 8.52
CA PRO A 65 -9.12 8.44 9.94
C PRO A 65 -7.81 8.60 10.70
N LYS A 66 -7.81 9.46 11.73
CA LYS A 66 -6.64 9.68 12.58
C LYS A 66 -6.28 8.41 13.37
N ASN A 67 -7.28 7.79 13.98
CA ASN A 67 -7.19 6.54 14.72
C ASN A 67 -8.44 5.68 14.41
N PRO A 68 -8.36 4.75 13.44
CA PRO A 68 -9.50 3.90 13.13
C PRO A 68 -9.77 2.92 14.27
N GLY A 69 -11.00 2.93 14.78
CA GLY A 69 -11.43 2.00 15.82
C GLY A 69 -11.67 0.57 15.28
N PRO A 70 -11.73 -0.45 16.16
CA PRO A 70 -11.94 -1.84 15.75
C PRO A 70 -13.20 -2.07 14.89
N LEU A 71 -14.31 -1.40 15.21
CA LEU A 71 -15.55 -1.49 14.42
C LEU A 71 -15.38 -0.98 12.98
N GLN A 72 -14.61 0.08 12.77
CA GLN A 72 -14.34 0.61 11.43
C GLN A 72 -13.50 -0.37 10.61
N ILE A 73 -12.52 -1.01 11.24
CA ILE A 73 -11.68 -2.05 10.62
C ILE A 73 -12.54 -3.25 10.26
N MET A 74 -13.35 -3.75 11.19
CA MET A 74 -14.25 -4.89 10.97
C MET A 74 -15.26 -4.62 9.85
N PHE A 75 -15.86 -3.44 9.82
CA PHE A 75 -16.77 -3.04 8.77
C PHE A 75 -16.09 -3.08 7.40
N LYS A 76 -14.90 -2.48 7.26
CA LYS A 76 -14.13 -2.50 6.02
C LYS A 76 -13.67 -3.91 5.63
N LEU A 77 -13.22 -4.71 6.59
CA LEU A 77 -12.85 -6.11 6.36
C LEU A 77 -14.03 -6.91 5.81
N SER A 78 -15.23 -6.71 6.36
CA SER A 78 -16.44 -7.38 5.86
C SER A 78 -16.78 -7.01 4.41
N ILE A 79 -16.47 -5.78 3.98
CA ILE A 79 -16.66 -5.34 2.59
C ILE A 79 -15.64 -6.04 1.69
N VAL A 80 -14.36 -6.00 2.07
CA VAL A 80 -13.27 -6.64 1.30
C VAL A 80 -13.50 -8.15 1.18
N ARG A 81 -13.86 -8.83 2.27
CA ARG A 81 -14.21 -10.27 2.24
C ARG A 81 -15.37 -10.56 1.30
N ARG A 82 -16.42 -9.73 1.28
CA ARG A 82 -17.55 -9.88 0.36
C ARG A 82 -17.16 -9.69 -1.11
N LEU A 83 -16.24 -8.77 -1.39
CA LEU A 83 -15.72 -8.57 -2.75
C LEU A 83 -14.87 -9.77 -3.19
N ILE A 84 -14.00 -10.27 -2.31
CA ILE A 84 -13.10 -11.41 -2.59
C ILE A 84 -13.86 -12.73 -2.69
N ALA A 85 -14.92 -12.94 -1.90
CA ALA A 85 -15.69 -14.19 -1.89
C ALA A 85 -16.30 -14.56 -3.26
N ARG A 86 -16.35 -13.61 -4.20
CA ARG A 86 -16.85 -13.80 -5.57
C ARG A 86 -15.75 -14.04 -6.60
N LEU A 87 -14.48 -14.07 -6.17
CA LEU A 87 -13.31 -14.10 -7.04
C LEU A 87 -12.39 -15.25 -6.65
N THR A 88 -11.88 -15.95 -7.65
CA THR A 88 -10.76 -16.87 -7.51
C THR A 88 -9.43 -16.11 -7.43
N ASP A 89 -8.36 -16.79 -7.06
CA ASP A 89 -7.01 -16.19 -7.07
C ASP A 89 -6.60 -15.79 -8.49
N ASP A 90 -6.98 -16.58 -9.50
CA ASP A 90 -6.75 -16.25 -10.91
C ASP A 90 -7.53 -15.02 -11.33
N ASP A 91 -8.78 -14.86 -10.88
CA ASP A 91 -9.56 -13.65 -11.17
C ASP A 91 -8.86 -12.40 -10.60
N ILE A 92 -8.35 -12.48 -9.36
CA ILE A 92 -7.66 -11.36 -8.71
C ILE A 92 -6.35 -11.02 -9.45
N VAL A 93 -5.55 -12.01 -9.79
CA VAL A 93 -4.27 -11.79 -10.51
C VAL A 93 -4.52 -11.24 -11.91
N ASN A 94 -5.64 -11.59 -12.54
CA ASN A 94 -6.00 -11.16 -13.89
C ASN A 94 -6.86 -9.88 -13.94
N LEU A 95 -7.14 -9.23 -12.80
CA LEU A 95 -7.81 -7.94 -12.81
C LEU A 95 -7.09 -6.94 -13.74
N PRO A 96 -7.84 -6.04 -14.42
CA PRO A 96 -7.23 -5.04 -15.28
C PRO A 96 -6.38 -4.07 -14.45
N ALA A 97 -5.43 -3.40 -15.08
CA ALA A 97 -4.72 -2.30 -14.42
C ALA A 97 -5.68 -1.14 -14.15
N VAL A 98 -5.45 -0.41 -13.05
CA VAL A 98 -6.21 0.81 -12.77
C VAL A 98 -5.98 1.84 -13.87
N THR A 99 -7.08 2.37 -14.43
CA THR A 99 -7.04 3.35 -15.53
C THR A 99 -7.19 4.79 -15.04
N ASN A 100 -7.86 4.98 -13.90
CA ASN A 100 -8.03 6.30 -13.30
C ASN A 100 -6.77 6.69 -12.52
N GLU A 101 -6.06 7.70 -13.01
CA GLU A 101 -4.81 8.16 -12.39
C GLU A 101 -5.00 8.69 -10.96
N LYS A 102 -6.13 9.32 -10.64
CA LYS A 102 -6.41 9.78 -9.28
C LYS A 102 -6.57 8.59 -8.30
N GLU A 103 -7.29 7.55 -8.69
CA GLU A 103 -7.42 6.32 -7.88
C GLU A 103 -6.07 5.62 -7.71
N LYS A 104 -5.26 5.55 -8.77
CA LYS A 104 -3.90 5.00 -8.71
C LYS A 104 -3.03 5.72 -7.69
N HIS A 105 -3.05 7.06 -7.68
CA HIS A 105 -2.31 7.85 -6.69
C HIS A 105 -2.88 7.67 -5.27
N LEU A 106 -4.20 7.60 -5.11
CA LEU A 106 -4.82 7.32 -3.81
C LEU A 106 -4.38 5.95 -3.25
N MET A 107 -4.37 4.92 -4.08
CA MET A 107 -3.90 3.59 -3.70
C MET A 107 -2.43 3.62 -3.25
N GLN A 108 -1.58 4.35 -3.98
CA GLN A 108 -0.17 4.54 -3.61
C GLN A 108 -0.02 5.33 -2.30
N LEU A 109 -0.82 6.36 -2.06
CA LEU A 109 -0.84 7.11 -0.81
C LEU A 109 -1.27 6.24 0.37
N TYR A 110 -2.34 5.46 0.24
CA TYR A 110 -2.72 4.47 1.25
C TYR A 110 -1.58 3.47 1.48
N SER A 111 -0.83 3.13 0.42
CA SER A 111 0.31 2.24 0.57
C SER A 111 1.44 2.80 1.41
N ARG A 112 1.78 4.07 1.19
CA ARG A 112 2.78 4.78 1.99
C ARG A 112 2.32 5.00 3.43
N ILE A 113 1.08 5.47 3.64
CA ILE A 113 0.52 5.65 4.98
C ILE A 113 0.51 4.32 5.73
N GLY A 114 0.07 3.24 5.09
CA GLY A 114 0.04 1.91 5.71
C GLY A 114 1.43 1.43 6.13
N THR A 115 2.43 1.62 5.27
CA THR A 115 3.82 1.27 5.58
C THR A 115 4.38 2.09 6.75
N TYR A 116 4.19 3.42 6.73
CA TYR A 116 4.66 4.29 7.81
C TYR A 116 3.94 4.03 9.12
N ALA A 117 2.64 3.69 9.07
CA ALA A 117 1.87 3.33 10.24
C ALA A 117 2.44 2.07 10.91
N VAL A 118 2.80 1.05 10.12
CA VAL A 118 3.43 -0.18 10.64
C VAL A 118 4.80 0.14 11.29
N MET A 119 5.61 0.99 10.68
CA MET A 119 6.92 1.40 11.24
C MET A 119 6.79 2.20 12.56
N MET A 120 5.65 2.84 12.77
CA MET A 120 5.33 3.64 13.97
C MET A 120 4.51 2.86 15.02
N ASP A 121 4.32 1.55 14.83
CA ASP A 121 3.43 0.69 15.65
C ASP A 121 1.96 1.18 15.71
N TRP A 122 1.50 1.86 14.65
CA TRP A 122 0.12 2.31 14.48
C TRP A 122 -0.68 1.27 13.69
N GLY A 123 -0.74 0.05 14.21
CA GLY A 123 -1.31 -1.12 13.52
C GLY A 123 -2.71 -0.90 12.98
N SER A 124 -3.60 -0.25 13.74
CA SER A 124 -4.99 0.04 13.31
C SER A 124 -5.05 0.88 12.03
N LEU A 125 -4.20 1.91 11.94
CA LEU A 125 -4.10 2.76 10.75
C LEU A 125 -3.52 1.99 9.56
N GLY A 126 -2.51 1.15 9.80
CA GLY A 126 -1.93 0.25 8.81
C GLY A 126 -3.00 -0.67 8.20
N MET A 127 -3.76 -1.35 9.05
CA MET A 127 -4.86 -2.24 8.63
C MET A 127 -5.94 -1.49 7.85
N TRP A 128 -6.34 -0.30 8.31
CA TRP A 128 -7.35 0.49 7.62
C TRP A 128 -6.89 0.88 6.20
N CYS A 129 -5.62 1.27 6.03
CA CYS A 129 -5.05 1.63 4.74
C CYS A 129 -4.94 0.42 3.81
N ALA A 130 -4.53 -0.74 4.34
CA ALA A 130 -4.50 -2.00 3.60
C ALA A 130 -5.89 -2.38 3.07
N LEU A 131 -6.91 -2.34 3.93
CA LEU A 131 -8.29 -2.63 3.55
C LEU A 131 -8.80 -1.65 2.50
N ARG A 132 -8.46 -0.37 2.61
CA ARG A 132 -8.86 0.64 1.62
C ARG A 132 -8.18 0.41 0.27
N ALA A 133 -6.89 0.09 0.26
CA ALA A 133 -6.14 -0.22 -0.95
C ALA A 133 -6.59 -1.54 -1.60
N ALA A 134 -6.92 -2.56 -0.80
CA ALA A 134 -7.48 -3.83 -1.27
C ALA A 134 -8.85 -3.60 -1.91
N GLN A 135 -9.73 -2.86 -1.23
CA GLN A 135 -11.04 -2.47 -1.78
C GLN A 135 -10.89 -1.73 -3.11
N SER A 136 -10.00 -0.74 -3.20
CA SER A 136 -9.76 -0.03 -4.47
C SER A 136 -9.20 -0.96 -5.55
N SER A 137 -8.34 -1.90 -5.19
CA SER A 137 -7.78 -2.86 -6.16
C SER A 137 -8.88 -3.74 -6.77
N LEU A 138 -9.81 -4.20 -5.94
CA LEU A 138 -10.92 -5.07 -6.35
C LEU A 138 -11.99 -4.32 -7.16
N LEU A 139 -12.15 -3.01 -6.95
CA LEU A 139 -13.17 -2.20 -7.62
C LEU A 139 -12.67 -1.47 -8.87
N HIS A 140 -11.39 -1.08 -8.89
CA HIS A 140 -10.83 -0.19 -9.92
C HIS A 140 -9.67 -0.80 -10.69
N GLY A 141 -9.19 -1.99 -10.29
CA GLY A 141 -8.07 -2.67 -10.93
C GLY A 141 -6.76 -2.56 -10.17
N LEU A 142 -5.75 -3.25 -10.69
CA LEU A 142 -4.45 -3.45 -10.06
C LEU A 142 -3.56 -2.21 -10.16
N SER A 143 -2.76 -1.97 -9.13
CA SER A 143 -1.67 -1.00 -9.14
C SER A 143 -0.44 -1.53 -8.39
N SER A 144 0.66 -0.78 -8.39
CA SER A 144 1.85 -1.09 -7.60
C SER A 144 1.59 -1.15 -6.08
N ALA A 145 0.44 -0.64 -5.61
CA ALA A 145 0.02 -0.75 -4.21
C ALA A 145 -0.70 -2.07 -3.87
N THR A 146 -1.22 -2.80 -4.87
CA THR A 146 -2.03 -4.00 -4.65
C THR A 146 -1.28 -5.12 -3.92
N PRO A 147 -0.01 -5.44 -4.24
CA PRO A 147 0.72 -6.48 -3.51
C PRO A 147 0.80 -6.18 -2.00
N MET A 148 1.04 -4.91 -1.63
CA MET A 148 1.03 -4.50 -0.23
C MET A 148 -0.33 -4.79 0.42
N ALA A 149 -1.41 -4.40 -0.24
CA ALA A 149 -2.75 -4.57 0.26
C ALA A 149 -3.09 -6.05 0.50
N LEU A 150 -2.68 -6.95 -0.39
CA LEU A 150 -2.84 -8.39 -0.23
C LEU A 150 -2.02 -8.91 0.94
N THR A 151 -0.73 -8.57 1.03
CA THR A 151 0.11 -9.05 2.14
C THR A 151 -0.42 -8.61 3.51
N LEU A 152 -0.82 -7.33 3.65
CA LEU A 152 -1.41 -6.84 4.89
C LEU A 152 -2.82 -7.39 5.15
N LEU A 153 -3.59 -7.72 4.12
CA LEU A 153 -4.84 -8.47 4.31
C LEU A 153 -4.55 -9.85 4.92
N GLY A 154 -3.46 -10.51 4.51
CA GLY A 154 -3.02 -11.75 5.15
C GLY A 154 -2.66 -11.57 6.62
N VAL A 155 -1.97 -10.48 6.99
CA VAL A 155 -1.69 -10.14 8.40
C VAL A 155 -2.99 -9.93 9.18
N ILE A 156 -3.97 -9.25 8.60
CA ILE A 156 -5.29 -9.03 9.22
C ILE A 156 -5.98 -10.38 9.44
N GLU A 157 -6.05 -11.24 8.42
CA GLU A 157 -6.68 -12.57 8.54
C GLU A 157 -6.02 -13.43 9.61
N ARG A 158 -4.68 -13.39 9.71
CA ARG A 158 -3.95 -14.07 10.78
C ARG A 158 -4.35 -13.55 12.16
N ALA A 159 -4.51 -12.24 12.34
CA ALA A 159 -4.96 -11.67 13.61
C ALA A 159 -6.37 -12.16 14.02
N PHE A 160 -7.18 -12.62 13.06
CA PHE A 160 -8.48 -13.27 13.29
C PHE A 160 -8.41 -14.80 13.35
N GLY A 161 -7.21 -15.40 13.36
CA GLY A 161 -7.02 -16.86 13.40
C GLY A 161 -7.17 -17.57 12.05
N ASN A 162 -7.35 -16.84 10.95
CA ASN A 162 -7.54 -17.41 9.62
C ASN A 162 -6.20 -17.64 8.91
N PHE A 163 -5.38 -18.53 9.47
CA PHE A 163 -4.01 -18.80 8.97
C PHE A 163 -3.98 -19.25 7.50
N LYS A 164 -4.98 -20.01 7.05
CA LYS A 164 -5.08 -20.45 5.64
C LYS A 164 -5.23 -19.27 4.67
N GLU A 165 -6.15 -18.36 4.95
CA GLU A 165 -6.34 -17.15 4.13
C GLU A 165 -5.13 -16.22 4.23
N ALA A 166 -4.51 -16.14 5.41
CA ALA A 166 -3.30 -15.38 5.60
C ALA A 166 -2.14 -15.86 4.71
N THR A 167 -1.92 -17.18 4.61
CA THR A 167 -0.92 -17.77 3.72
C THR A 167 -1.29 -17.56 2.26
N ARG A 168 -2.57 -17.76 1.92
CA ARG A 168 -3.11 -17.54 0.57
C ARG A 168 -2.80 -16.13 0.09
N PHE A 169 -3.12 -15.09 0.86
CA PHE A 169 -2.88 -13.71 0.46
C PHE A 169 -1.39 -13.34 0.38
N GLY A 170 -0.54 -13.95 1.22
CA GLY A 170 0.91 -13.84 1.07
C GLY A 170 1.41 -14.38 -0.27
N ARG A 171 1.00 -15.60 -0.64
CA ARG A 171 1.34 -16.23 -1.93
C ARG A 171 0.73 -15.48 -3.11
N LEU A 172 -0.48 -14.96 -2.97
CA LEU A 172 -1.14 -14.18 -4.01
C LEU A 172 -0.39 -12.88 -4.28
N SER A 173 0.17 -12.23 -3.25
CA SER A 173 1.00 -11.04 -3.38
C SER A 173 2.30 -11.29 -4.16
N THR A 174 3.01 -12.40 -3.89
CA THR A 174 4.22 -12.77 -4.65
C THR A 174 3.88 -13.16 -6.08
N ARG A 175 2.85 -13.98 -6.27
CA ARG A 175 2.37 -14.39 -7.59
C ARG A 175 2.01 -13.18 -8.46
N LEU A 176 1.33 -12.21 -7.86
CA LEU A 176 0.93 -10.99 -8.54
C LEU A 176 2.12 -10.19 -9.09
N VAL A 177 3.23 -10.07 -8.36
CA VAL A 177 4.44 -9.34 -8.83
C VAL A 177 5.33 -10.17 -9.76
N GLU A 178 5.08 -11.47 -9.87
CA GLU A 178 5.77 -12.38 -10.78
C GLU A 178 5.07 -12.45 -12.13
N GLU A 179 3.73 -12.49 -12.14
CA GLU A 179 2.91 -12.62 -13.35
C GLU A 179 2.54 -11.27 -13.97
N ARG A 180 2.61 -10.16 -13.21
CA ARG A 180 2.23 -8.83 -13.68
C ARG A 180 3.39 -7.84 -13.62
N GLU A 181 3.48 -6.99 -14.63
CA GLU A 181 4.46 -5.90 -14.69
C GLU A 181 4.03 -4.72 -13.78
N LEU A 182 4.25 -4.85 -12.47
CA LEU A 182 3.95 -3.80 -11.48
C LEU A 182 5.17 -2.93 -11.11
N GLY A 183 6.31 -3.20 -11.74
CA GLY A 183 7.58 -2.50 -11.53
C GLY A 183 8.46 -3.08 -10.40
N PRO A 184 9.76 -2.76 -10.42
CA PRO A 184 10.74 -3.36 -9.50
C PRO A 184 10.48 -3.01 -8.04
N GLU A 185 9.98 -1.81 -7.76
CA GLU A 185 9.64 -1.39 -6.40
C GLU A 185 8.52 -2.27 -5.81
N ALA A 186 7.46 -2.53 -6.58
CA ALA A 186 6.35 -3.37 -6.12
C ALA A 186 6.83 -4.79 -5.79
N LYS A 187 7.70 -5.35 -6.66
CA LYS A 187 8.30 -6.68 -6.46
C LYS A 187 9.16 -6.75 -5.21
N ALA A 188 10.08 -5.80 -5.03
CA ALA A 188 10.93 -5.74 -3.84
C ALA A 188 10.10 -5.61 -2.55
N GLN A 189 9.09 -4.74 -2.56
CA GLN A 189 8.23 -4.56 -1.40
C GLN A 189 7.34 -5.78 -1.11
N ALA A 190 6.84 -6.47 -2.13
CA ALA A 190 6.04 -7.68 -1.96
C ALA A 190 6.88 -8.79 -1.31
N TYR A 191 8.07 -9.09 -1.84
CA TYR A 191 8.96 -10.09 -1.26
C TYR A 191 9.36 -9.74 0.18
N PHE A 192 9.82 -8.51 0.43
CA PHE A 192 10.19 -8.10 1.78
C PHE A 192 9.05 -8.33 2.78
N ARG A 193 7.82 -7.91 2.45
CA ARG A 193 6.68 -8.05 3.35
C ARG A 193 6.24 -9.49 3.51
N VAL A 194 6.25 -10.30 2.45
CA VAL A 194 5.89 -11.72 2.56
C VAL A 194 6.92 -12.48 3.40
N CYS A 195 8.21 -12.23 3.21
CA CYS A 195 9.27 -12.78 4.06
C CYS A 195 9.07 -12.39 5.53
N PHE A 196 8.88 -11.09 5.78
CA PHE A 196 8.77 -10.57 7.15
C PHE A 196 7.49 -11.01 7.85
N PHE A 197 6.34 -10.90 7.17
CA PHE A 197 5.03 -11.10 7.80
C PHE A 197 4.43 -12.50 7.63
N VAL A 198 4.83 -13.28 6.62
CA VAL A 198 4.12 -14.51 6.22
C VAL A 198 5.02 -15.75 6.28
N LEU A 199 6.22 -15.72 5.72
CA LEU A 199 7.05 -16.94 5.58
C LEU A 199 7.38 -17.58 6.93
N HIS A 200 7.70 -16.79 7.95
CA HIS A 200 8.16 -17.28 9.26
C HIS A 200 7.19 -18.22 10.01
N TRP A 201 5.92 -18.29 9.59
CA TRP A 201 4.90 -19.17 10.19
C TRP A 201 4.12 -20.00 9.18
N SER A 202 4.24 -19.71 7.88
CA SER A 202 3.53 -20.43 6.82
C SER A 202 4.35 -21.54 6.18
N GLU A 203 5.66 -21.54 6.38
CA GLU A 203 6.57 -22.59 5.90
C GLU A 203 7.36 -23.17 7.08
N SER A 204 7.63 -24.47 7.02
CA SER A 204 8.64 -25.10 7.90
C SER A 204 10.00 -24.41 7.68
N LEU A 205 10.85 -24.37 8.69
CA LEU A 205 12.23 -23.86 8.59
C LEU A 205 13.06 -24.61 7.52
N ASP A 206 12.60 -25.79 7.06
CA ASP A 206 13.20 -26.56 5.95
C ASP A 206 12.91 -25.97 4.55
N GLY A 207 12.16 -24.87 4.48
CA GLY A 207 11.80 -24.17 3.26
C GLY A 207 12.94 -23.35 2.63
N PRO A 208 12.66 -22.43 1.70
CA PRO A 208 13.66 -21.70 0.88
C PRO A 208 14.73 -20.95 1.67
N LEU A 209 14.48 -20.64 2.96
CA LEU A 209 15.45 -20.04 3.88
C LEU A 209 16.61 -20.99 4.25
N SER A 210 16.46 -22.30 4.06
CA SER A 210 17.55 -23.28 4.24
C SER A 210 18.62 -23.22 3.15
N ARG A 211 18.39 -22.43 2.09
CA ARG A 211 19.29 -22.30 0.93
C ARG A 211 19.90 -20.90 0.78
N LEU A 212 19.70 -20.02 1.76
CA LEU A 212 20.44 -18.75 1.91
C LEU A 212 21.64 -18.96 2.83
#